data_AF-A0A3M8CV23-F1
#
_entry.id   AF-A0A3M8CV23-F1
#
_cell.length_a   1.000
_cell.length_b   1.000
_cell.length_c   1.000
_cell.angle_alpha   90.00
_cell.angle_beta   90.00
_cell.angle_gamma   90.00
#
_symmetry.space_group_name_H-M   'P 1'
#
loop_
_entity.id
_entity.type
_entity.pdbx_description
1 polymer ?
#
loop_
_entity_poly.entity_id
_entity_poly.type
_entity_poly.pdbx_seq_one_letter_code
_entity_poly.pdbx_strand_id
1 'polypeptide(L)'
;MPSKIVERYKRILSGEQKRFSPYEFEDAQYRKQKVQLVLRYAIEKVKNWTPEQARRELSLKDVKDLKLHLVREYIEPPIEAKPNDVYYLVDYAYPYLPKLSEEERVLWVYKEVLAGIRRHFPPLYFQSVKGEERAKVCFDYMFYELMGESDIYALPKIFGKTERAYSILKKHRLKILVDTLYFSPFDMVTEMYPILNDPVLWKDY
;
A
#
# COMPACT_ATOMS: atom_id res chain seq x y z
N MET A 1 8.10 -30.45 -9.41
CA MET A 1 9.21 -30.07 -10.32
C MET A 1 8.84 -28.81 -11.11
N PRO A 2 9.62 -27.72 -10.95
CA PRO A 2 9.46 -26.42 -11.60
C PRO A 2 9.22 -26.43 -13.13
N SER A 3 9.68 -27.45 -13.86
CA SER A 3 9.49 -27.52 -15.32
C SER A 3 8.03 -27.76 -15.74
N LYS A 4 7.29 -28.58 -14.97
CA LYS A 4 5.92 -29.00 -15.34
C LYS A 4 4.90 -27.86 -15.29
N ILE A 5 5.10 -26.86 -14.42
CA ILE A 5 4.13 -25.75 -14.32
C ILE A 5 4.21 -24.83 -15.54
N VAL A 6 5.42 -24.57 -16.05
CA VAL A 6 5.62 -23.74 -17.23
C VAL A 6 5.04 -24.42 -18.47
N GLU A 7 5.24 -25.73 -18.64
CA GLU A 7 4.63 -26.48 -19.75
C GLU A 7 3.10 -26.41 -19.72
N ARG A 8 2.49 -26.59 -18.55
CA ARG A 8 1.04 -26.44 -18.37
C ARG A 8 0.58 -25.03 -18.72
N TYR A 9 1.34 -24.03 -18.28
CA TYR A 9 1.04 -22.64 -18.62
C TYR A 9 1.13 -22.37 -20.12
N LYS A 10 2.10 -22.95 -20.84
CA LYS A 10 2.18 -22.86 -22.31
C LYS A 10 0.92 -23.43 -22.98
N ARG A 11 0.43 -24.60 -22.53
CA ARG A 11 -0.83 -25.19 -23.02
C ARG A 11 -2.04 -24.30 -22.74
N ILE A 12 -2.01 -23.57 -21.62
CA ILE A 12 -3.07 -22.60 -21.30
C ILE A 12 -3.03 -21.39 -22.22
N LEU A 13 -1.82 -20.89 -22.54
CA LEU A 13 -1.64 -19.80 -23.48
C LEU A 13 -2.02 -20.19 -24.92
N SER A 14 -1.72 -21.43 -25.36
CA SER A 14 -2.10 -21.92 -26.69
C SER A 14 -3.58 -22.26 -26.83
N GLY A 15 -4.31 -22.34 -25.71
CA GLY A 15 -5.73 -22.71 -25.67
C GLY A 15 -6.00 -24.21 -25.63
N GLU A 16 -4.96 -25.06 -25.65
CA GLU A 16 -5.07 -26.51 -25.46
C GLU A 16 -5.65 -26.88 -24.08
N GLN A 17 -5.43 -26.02 -23.09
CA GLN A 17 -5.92 -26.19 -21.72
C GLN A 17 -6.60 -24.91 -21.23
N LYS A 18 -7.78 -24.99 -20.60
CA LYS A 18 -8.49 -23.77 -20.17
C LYS A 18 -7.91 -23.10 -18.92
N ARG A 19 -7.42 -23.90 -17.97
CA ARG A 19 -6.98 -23.46 -16.63
C ARG A 19 -6.03 -24.47 -15.99
N PHE A 20 -5.32 -24.07 -14.93
CA PHE A 20 -4.54 -25.00 -14.10
C PHE A 20 -5.46 -26.02 -13.40
N SER A 21 -4.88 -27.14 -12.97
CA SER A 21 -5.60 -28.10 -12.11
C SER A 21 -5.95 -27.44 -10.77
N PRO A 22 -7.11 -27.72 -10.16
CA PRO A 22 -7.45 -27.21 -8.82
C PRO A 22 -6.36 -27.49 -7.78
N TYR A 23 -5.76 -28.67 -7.86
CA TYR A 23 -4.69 -29.14 -6.96
C TYR A 23 -3.30 -28.56 -7.29
N GLU A 24 -3.14 -27.77 -8.36
CA GLU A 24 -1.83 -27.32 -8.84
C GLU A 24 -1.12 -26.40 -7.83
N PHE A 25 -1.89 -25.65 -7.05
CA PHE A 25 -1.39 -24.64 -6.11
C PHE A 25 -1.75 -24.93 -4.64
N GLU A 26 -2.26 -26.12 -4.31
CA GLU A 26 -2.65 -26.46 -2.93
C GLU A 26 -1.45 -26.53 -1.98
N ASP A 27 -0.34 -27.07 -2.45
CA ASP A 27 0.88 -27.18 -1.64
C ASP A 27 1.51 -25.79 -1.43
N ALA A 28 1.32 -25.25 -0.23
CA ALA A 28 1.82 -23.93 0.15
C ALA A 28 3.35 -23.80 0.04
N GLN A 29 4.10 -24.89 0.23
CA GLN A 29 5.57 -24.90 0.15
C GLN A 29 6.04 -24.56 -1.27
N TYR A 30 5.36 -25.09 -2.29
CA TYR A 30 5.73 -24.88 -3.69
C TYR A 30 4.88 -23.83 -4.42
N ARG A 31 3.71 -23.46 -3.88
CA ARG A 31 2.79 -22.49 -4.50
C ARG A 31 3.50 -21.20 -4.90
N LYS A 32 4.25 -20.59 -3.96
CA LYS A 32 4.99 -19.35 -4.22
C LYS A 32 5.94 -19.50 -5.41
N GLN A 33 6.75 -20.55 -5.42
CA GLN A 33 7.70 -20.81 -6.50
C GLN A 33 6.99 -21.03 -7.84
N LYS A 34 5.90 -21.80 -7.87
CA LYS A 34 5.11 -22.06 -9.08
C LYS A 34 4.52 -20.78 -9.66
N VAL A 35 3.90 -19.94 -8.82
CA VAL A 35 3.32 -18.66 -9.22
C VAL A 35 4.39 -17.73 -9.78
N GLN A 36 5.55 -17.64 -9.12
CA GLN A 36 6.69 -16.86 -9.61
C GLN A 36 7.18 -17.35 -10.98
N LEU A 37 7.27 -18.66 -11.20
CA LEU A 37 7.69 -19.22 -12.50
C LEU A 37 6.71 -18.88 -13.63
N VAL A 38 5.40 -18.94 -13.38
CA VAL A 38 4.38 -18.55 -14.36
C VAL A 38 4.52 -17.07 -14.72
N LEU A 39 4.62 -16.19 -13.71
CA LEU A 39 4.76 -14.75 -13.93
C LEU A 39 6.05 -14.40 -14.68
N ARG A 40 7.19 -14.99 -14.26
CA ARG A 40 8.49 -14.76 -14.93
C ARG A 40 8.47 -15.22 -16.37
N TYR A 41 7.90 -16.40 -16.65
CA TYR A 41 7.77 -16.88 -18.02
C TYR A 41 6.91 -15.96 -18.87
N ALA A 42 5.76 -15.50 -18.36
CA ALA A 42 4.89 -14.57 -19.07
C ALA A 42 5.60 -13.25 -19.42
N ILE A 43 6.34 -12.70 -18.46
CA ILE A 43 7.05 -11.42 -18.62
C ILE A 43 8.25 -11.57 -19.55
N GLU A 44 9.15 -12.51 -19.28
CA GLU A 44 10.44 -12.60 -19.96
C GLU A 44 10.38 -13.34 -21.29
N LYS A 45 9.48 -14.33 -21.43
CA LYS A 45 9.46 -15.23 -22.60
C LYS A 45 8.27 -15.01 -23.52
N VAL A 46 7.16 -14.48 -23.01
CA VAL A 46 5.99 -14.18 -23.85
C VAL A 46 5.97 -12.70 -24.26
N LYS A 47 6.16 -11.78 -23.31
CA LYS A 47 6.23 -10.34 -23.59
C LYS A 47 7.62 -9.85 -23.98
N ASN A 48 8.68 -10.61 -23.67
CA ASN A 48 10.08 -10.19 -23.83
C ASN A 48 10.39 -8.86 -23.11
N TRP A 49 9.81 -8.66 -21.93
CA TRP A 49 10.05 -7.49 -21.09
C TRP A 49 11.06 -7.79 -19.99
N THR A 50 11.79 -6.75 -19.58
CA THR A 50 12.54 -6.81 -18.32
C THR A 50 11.58 -6.69 -17.12
N PRO A 51 11.97 -7.15 -15.93
CA PRO A 51 11.18 -6.95 -14.72
C PRO A 51 10.82 -5.48 -14.46
N GLU A 52 11.74 -4.55 -14.70
CA GLU A 52 11.55 -3.11 -14.52
C GLU A 52 10.57 -2.52 -15.54
N GLN A 53 10.64 -2.99 -16.78
CA GLN A 53 9.66 -2.62 -17.81
C GLN A 53 8.27 -3.13 -17.45
N ALA A 54 8.16 -4.42 -17.09
CA ALA A 54 6.90 -5.02 -16.70
C ALA A 54 6.26 -4.31 -15.51
N ARG A 55 7.05 -3.87 -14.51
CA ARG A 55 6.51 -3.14 -13.35
C ARG A 55 5.83 -1.82 -13.74
N ARG A 56 6.30 -1.15 -14.80
CA ARG A 56 5.78 0.13 -15.27
C ARG A 56 4.65 -0.03 -16.30
N GLU A 57 4.73 -1.04 -17.16
CA GLU A 57 3.89 -1.16 -18.35
C GLU A 57 2.82 -2.24 -18.27
N LEU A 58 2.93 -3.21 -17.35
CA LEU A 58 1.95 -4.28 -17.22
C LEU A 58 0.58 -3.70 -16.88
N SER A 59 -0.41 -4.02 -17.71
CA SER A 59 -1.79 -3.58 -17.54
C SER A 59 -2.73 -4.74 -17.18
N LEU A 60 -3.95 -4.43 -16.72
CA LEU A 60 -4.99 -5.45 -16.55
C LEU A 60 -5.30 -6.20 -17.86
N LYS A 61 -5.17 -5.55 -19.02
CA LYS A 61 -5.35 -6.18 -20.32
C LYS A 61 -4.27 -7.25 -20.53
N ASP A 62 -3.01 -6.91 -20.29
CA ASP A 62 -1.91 -7.90 -20.36
C ASP A 62 -2.13 -9.05 -19.38
N VAL A 63 -2.59 -8.79 -18.15
CA VAL A 63 -2.92 -9.84 -17.18
C VAL A 63 -4.00 -10.79 -17.70
N LYS A 64 -4.98 -10.29 -18.45
CA LYS A 64 -6.01 -11.12 -19.08
C LYS A 64 -5.47 -11.90 -20.27
N ASP A 65 -4.75 -11.23 -21.17
CA ASP A 65 -4.21 -11.79 -22.41
C ASP A 65 -3.18 -12.89 -22.11
N LEU A 66 -2.33 -12.67 -21.11
CA LEU A 66 -1.35 -13.63 -20.60
C LEU A 66 -1.96 -14.66 -19.62
N LYS A 67 -3.28 -14.66 -19.42
CA LYS A 67 -3.98 -15.57 -18.49
C LYS A 67 -3.45 -15.54 -17.04
N LEU A 68 -2.81 -14.44 -16.63
CA LEU A 68 -2.24 -14.27 -15.29
C LEU A 68 -3.31 -14.08 -14.20
N HIS A 69 -4.54 -13.75 -14.58
CA HIS A 69 -5.68 -13.78 -13.64
C HIS A 69 -5.87 -15.14 -12.96
N LEU A 70 -5.42 -16.24 -13.59
CA LEU A 70 -5.46 -17.60 -13.02
C LEU A 70 -4.47 -17.84 -11.88
N VAL A 71 -3.49 -16.94 -11.69
CA VAL A 71 -2.54 -17.02 -10.57
C VAL A 71 -2.62 -15.80 -9.65
N ARG A 72 -3.33 -14.75 -10.08
CA ARG A 72 -3.55 -13.51 -9.31
C ARG A 72 -4.19 -13.78 -7.95
N GLU A 73 -5.09 -14.76 -7.85
CA GLU A 73 -5.79 -15.11 -6.61
C GLU A 73 -4.86 -15.61 -5.48
N TYR A 74 -3.66 -16.09 -5.83
CA TYR A 74 -2.66 -16.57 -4.86
C TYR A 74 -1.71 -15.46 -4.38
N ILE A 75 -1.95 -14.22 -4.79
CA ILE A 75 -1.12 -13.06 -4.47
C ILE A 75 -2.00 -12.02 -3.79
N GLU A 76 -1.70 -11.77 -2.52
CA GLU A 76 -2.35 -10.71 -1.77
C GLU A 76 -1.85 -9.35 -2.29
N PRO A 77 -2.73 -8.47 -2.80
CA PRO A 77 -2.35 -7.13 -3.20
C PRO A 77 -1.96 -6.31 -1.95
N PRO A 78 -0.98 -5.39 -2.07
CA PRO A 78 -0.71 -4.45 -1.00
C PRO A 78 -1.93 -3.55 -0.78
N ILE A 79 -2.14 -3.10 0.46
CA ILE A 79 -3.32 -2.31 0.84
C ILE A 79 -3.40 -0.97 0.09
N GLU A 80 -2.27 -0.46 -0.41
CA GLU A 80 -2.21 0.75 -1.23
C GLU A 80 -2.71 0.55 -2.67
N ALA A 81 -2.73 -0.70 -3.17
CA ALA A 81 -3.06 -1.00 -4.56
C ALA A 81 -4.52 -0.63 -4.88
N LYS A 82 -4.72 0.03 -6.03
CA LYS A 82 -6.03 0.30 -6.61
C LYS A 82 -6.56 -0.95 -7.32
N PRO A 83 -7.88 -1.04 -7.59
CA PRO A 83 -8.48 -2.22 -8.24
C PRO A 83 -7.82 -2.63 -9.58
N ASN A 84 -7.31 -1.63 -10.31
CA ASN A 84 -6.67 -1.81 -11.62
C ASN A 84 -5.15 -1.92 -11.56
N ASP A 85 -4.55 -1.76 -10.39
CA ASP A 85 -3.11 -1.89 -10.24
C ASP A 85 -2.72 -3.36 -10.34
N VAL A 86 -1.63 -3.63 -11.07
CA VAL A 86 -1.10 -4.99 -11.26
C VAL A 86 0.42 -5.06 -11.04
N TYR A 87 1.05 -3.94 -10.69
CA TYR A 87 2.50 -3.87 -10.41
C TYR A 87 2.94 -4.87 -9.33
N TYR A 88 2.05 -5.16 -8.37
CA TYR A 88 2.33 -6.09 -7.27
C TYR A 88 2.54 -7.53 -7.75
N LEU A 89 2.02 -7.91 -8.92
CA LEU A 89 2.32 -9.20 -9.54
C LEU A 89 3.81 -9.29 -9.91
N VAL A 90 4.37 -8.18 -10.41
CA VAL A 90 5.79 -8.08 -10.75
C VAL A 90 6.64 -8.09 -9.49
N ASP A 91 6.25 -7.33 -8.46
CA ASP A 91 6.95 -7.31 -7.16
C ASP A 91 6.93 -8.67 -6.44
N TYR A 92 5.89 -9.49 -6.69
CA TYR A 92 5.80 -10.86 -6.22
C TYR A 92 6.73 -11.79 -7.00
N ALA A 93 6.78 -11.65 -8.32
CA ALA A 93 7.66 -12.43 -9.20
C ALA A 93 9.15 -12.13 -8.97
N TYR A 94 9.49 -10.86 -8.69
CA TYR A 94 10.85 -10.35 -8.61
C TYR A 94 11.08 -9.60 -7.28
N PRO A 95 11.23 -10.33 -6.16
CA PRO A 95 11.35 -9.72 -4.84
C PRO A 95 12.64 -8.89 -4.66
N TYR A 96 13.62 -9.05 -5.54
CA TYR A 96 14.88 -8.30 -5.54
C TYR A 96 14.78 -6.92 -6.18
N LEU A 97 13.67 -6.59 -6.86
CA LEU A 97 13.47 -5.24 -7.41
C LEU A 97 13.45 -4.22 -6.27
N PRO A 98 14.07 -3.02 -6.45
CA PRO A 98 14.00 -1.96 -5.45
C PRO A 98 12.55 -1.63 -5.11
N LYS A 99 12.18 -1.67 -3.84
CA LYS A 99 10.82 -1.33 -3.38
C LYS A 99 10.87 -0.01 -2.64
N LEU A 100 9.79 0.75 -2.75
CA LEU A 100 9.57 1.88 -1.88
C LEU A 100 9.62 1.41 -0.42
N SER A 101 10.24 2.21 0.43
CA SER A 101 10.15 2.05 1.88
C SER A 101 8.68 2.09 2.32
N GLU A 102 8.40 1.67 3.56
CA GLU A 102 7.04 1.76 4.10
C GLU A 102 6.59 3.22 4.14
N GLU A 103 7.45 4.12 4.63
CA GLU A 103 7.21 5.56 4.66
C GLU A 103 6.92 6.14 3.27
N GLU A 104 7.72 5.80 2.25
CA GLU A 104 7.52 6.30 0.88
C GLU A 104 6.17 5.84 0.31
N ARG A 105 5.72 4.61 0.61
CA ARG A 105 4.40 4.12 0.18
C ARG A 105 3.27 4.88 0.86
N VAL A 106 3.42 5.19 2.14
CA VAL A 106 2.45 5.98 2.90
C VAL A 106 2.34 7.38 2.34
N LEU A 107 3.48 8.04 2.14
CA LEU A 107 3.53 9.38 1.57
C LEU A 107 2.97 9.40 0.14
N TRP A 108 3.21 8.35 -0.65
CA TRP A 108 2.59 8.21 -1.96
C TRP A 108 1.07 8.20 -1.87
N VAL A 109 0.48 7.34 -1.03
CA VAL A 109 -0.98 7.30 -0.83
C VAL A 109 -1.50 8.63 -0.30
N TYR A 110 -0.83 9.23 0.69
CA TYR A 110 -1.26 10.48 1.28
C TYR A 110 -1.25 11.62 0.27
N LYS A 111 -0.19 11.73 -0.55
CA LYS A 111 -0.09 12.71 -1.64
C LYS A 111 -1.18 12.52 -2.69
N GLU A 112 -1.55 11.28 -3.03
CA GLU A 112 -2.70 11.03 -3.93
C GLU A 112 -4.03 11.51 -3.34
N VAL A 113 -4.22 11.33 -2.03
CA VAL A 113 -5.43 11.79 -1.32
C VAL A 113 -5.47 13.32 -1.26
N LEU A 114 -4.35 13.98 -0.99
CA LEU A 114 -4.22 15.44 -1.00
C LEU A 114 -4.49 16.02 -2.39
N ALA A 115 -3.95 15.39 -3.44
CA ALA A 115 -4.13 15.81 -4.83
C ALA A 115 -5.51 15.49 -5.41
N GLY A 116 -6.35 14.74 -4.68
CA GLY A 116 -7.68 14.32 -5.16
C GLY A 116 -7.63 13.22 -6.23
N ILE A 117 -6.45 12.66 -6.54
CA ILE A 117 -6.29 11.49 -7.42
C ILE A 117 -7.01 10.29 -6.78
N ARG A 118 -6.93 10.18 -5.45
CA ARG A 118 -7.68 9.21 -4.65
C ARG A 118 -8.67 9.95 -3.77
N ARG A 119 -9.95 9.56 -3.82
CA ARG A 119 -11.01 10.25 -3.06
C ARG A 119 -10.86 10.08 -1.53
N HIS A 120 -10.44 8.89 -1.09
CA HIS A 120 -10.28 8.52 0.32
C HIS A 120 -9.07 7.59 0.47
N PHE A 121 -8.52 7.47 1.68
CA PHE A 121 -7.54 6.43 1.98
C PHE A 121 -8.11 5.03 1.69
N PRO A 122 -7.25 4.02 1.45
CA PRO A 122 -7.71 2.64 1.32
C PRO A 122 -8.58 2.21 2.52
N PRO A 123 -9.52 1.27 2.33
CA PRO A 123 -10.27 0.70 3.44
C PRO A 123 -9.33 0.12 4.50
N LEU A 124 -9.65 0.35 5.79
CA LEU A 124 -8.88 -0.17 6.93
C LEU A 124 -7.40 0.31 6.95
N TYR A 125 -7.06 1.36 6.19
CA TYR A 125 -5.66 1.80 6.04
C TYR A 125 -5.00 2.22 7.35
N PHE A 126 -5.77 2.70 8.33
CA PHE A 126 -5.24 3.08 9.64
C PHE A 126 -5.59 2.05 10.73
N GLN A 127 -6.25 0.95 10.39
CA GLN A 127 -6.74 -0.02 11.37
C GLN A 127 -5.72 -1.16 11.56
N SER A 128 -4.74 -0.93 12.44
CA SER A 128 -3.75 -1.90 12.97
C SER A 128 -2.61 -1.13 13.64
N VAL A 129 -1.69 -1.83 14.32
CA VAL A 129 -0.41 -1.25 14.77
C VAL A 129 0.34 -0.59 13.62
N LYS A 130 0.42 -1.25 12.45
CA LYS A 130 0.96 -0.62 11.24
C LYS A 130 0.13 0.57 10.78
N GLY A 131 -1.17 0.56 11.02
CA GLY A 131 -2.06 1.69 10.73
C GLY A 131 -1.68 2.94 11.51
N GLU A 132 -1.34 2.79 12.79
CA GLU A 132 -0.85 3.88 13.65
C GLU A 132 0.49 4.44 13.15
N GLU A 133 1.43 3.57 12.76
CA GLU A 133 2.71 4.00 12.14
C GLU A 133 2.46 4.83 10.87
N ARG A 134 1.53 4.39 10.01
CA ARG A 134 1.15 5.13 8.80
C ARG A 134 0.46 6.46 9.13
N ALA A 135 -0.37 6.49 10.16
CA ALA A 135 -1.02 7.72 10.64
C ALA A 135 0.02 8.74 11.08
N LYS A 136 1.04 8.30 11.84
CA LYS A 136 2.16 9.12 12.27
C LYS A 136 2.96 9.68 11.09
N VAL A 137 3.32 8.86 10.10
CA VAL A 137 4.01 9.34 8.88
C VAL A 137 3.19 10.42 8.16
N CYS A 138 1.88 10.23 8.01
CA CYS A 138 1.02 11.25 7.39
C CYS A 138 0.98 12.54 8.22
N PHE A 139 0.91 12.42 9.54
CA PHE A 139 0.86 13.56 10.44
C PHE A 139 2.19 14.33 10.49
N ASP A 140 3.32 13.62 10.58
CA ASP A 140 4.67 14.20 10.50
C ASP A 140 4.83 14.97 9.19
N TYR A 141 4.44 14.38 8.05
CA TYR A 141 4.50 15.08 6.76
C TYR A 141 3.61 16.33 6.72
N MET A 142 2.39 16.26 7.26
CA MET A 142 1.54 17.44 7.37
C MET A 142 2.21 18.53 8.23
N PHE A 143 2.73 18.16 9.39
CA PHE A 143 3.26 19.09 10.38
C PHE A 143 4.58 19.75 9.90
N TYR A 144 5.54 18.95 9.48
CA TYR A 144 6.85 19.48 9.08
C TYR A 144 6.84 20.05 7.67
N GLU A 145 6.27 19.35 6.70
CA GLU A 145 6.42 19.71 5.28
C GLU A 145 5.29 20.63 4.79
N LEU A 146 4.04 20.36 5.16
CA LEU A 146 2.90 21.15 4.66
C LEU A 146 2.63 22.40 5.49
N MET A 147 2.85 22.34 6.80
CA MET A 147 2.67 23.48 7.70
C MET A 147 3.97 24.27 7.92
N GLY A 148 5.14 23.67 7.64
CA GLY A 148 6.44 24.32 7.81
C GLY A 148 6.85 24.49 9.27
N GLU A 149 6.25 23.73 10.19
CA GLU A 149 6.66 23.71 11.59
C GLU A 149 7.94 22.89 11.74
N SER A 150 8.79 23.20 12.71
CA SER A 150 10.01 22.44 12.97
C SER A 150 10.13 21.96 14.42
N ASP A 151 9.23 22.41 15.29
CA ASP A 151 9.28 22.17 16.72
C ASP A 151 7.99 21.46 17.18
N ILE A 152 8.13 20.23 17.66
CA ILE A 152 7.01 19.44 18.19
C ILE A 152 6.29 20.15 19.36
N TYR A 153 6.97 21.02 20.10
CA TYR A 153 6.37 21.78 21.20
C TYR A 153 5.41 22.88 20.72
N ALA A 154 5.32 23.13 19.41
CA ALA A 154 4.25 23.94 18.84
C ALA A 154 2.88 23.21 18.81
N LEU A 155 2.87 21.86 18.88
CA LEU A 155 1.64 21.07 18.77
C LEU A 155 0.59 21.42 19.83
N PRO A 156 0.90 21.56 21.13
CA PRO A 156 -0.09 21.98 22.13
C PRO A 156 -0.80 23.30 21.79
N LYS A 157 -0.06 24.29 21.29
CA LYS A 157 -0.63 25.59 20.85
C LYS A 157 -1.53 25.47 19.62
N ILE A 158 -1.20 24.55 18.72
CA ILE A 158 -1.93 24.34 17.46
C ILE A 158 -3.17 23.47 17.68
N PHE A 159 -3.04 22.42 18.47
CA PHE A 159 -4.03 21.35 18.67
C PHE A 159 -4.79 21.43 19.99
N GLY A 160 -4.43 22.31 20.94
CA GLY A 160 -5.15 22.46 22.21
C GLY A 160 -6.59 22.92 22.03
N LYS A 161 -6.86 23.77 21.02
CA LYS A 161 -8.22 24.14 20.64
C LYS A 161 -8.82 23.14 19.65
N THR A 162 -9.76 22.33 20.14
CA THR A 162 -10.44 21.27 19.38
C THR A 162 -10.97 21.70 18.02
N GLU A 163 -11.65 22.85 17.91
CA GLU A 163 -12.21 23.33 16.63
C GLU A 163 -11.11 23.65 15.60
N ARG A 164 -10.02 24.28 16.05
CA ARG A 164 -8.86 24.59 15.21
C ARG A 164 -8.18 23.31 14.75
N ALA A 165 -7.98 22.36 15.66
CA ALA A 165 -7.39 21.05 15.36
C ALA A 165 -8.19 20.32 14.26
N TYR A 166 -9.51 20.21 14.41
CA TYR A 166 -10.37 19.59 13.40
C TYR A 166 -10.33 20.32 12.06
N SER A 167 -10.29 21.65 12.07
CA SER A 167 -10.17 22.45 10.84
C SER A 167 -8.87 22.15 10.09
N ILE A 168 -7.73 22.10 10.80
CA ILE A 168 -6.42 21.75 10.24
C ILE A 168 -6.43 20.33 9.68
N LEU A 169 -6.92 19.36 10.45
CA LEU A 169 -6.99 17.97 10.03
C LEU A 169 -7.90 17.79 8.81
N LYS A 170 -9.03 18.50 8.76
CA LYS A 170 -9.93 18.46 7.60
C LYS A 170 -9.27 19.06 6.36
N LYS A 171 -8.58 20.20 6.49
CA LYS A 171 -7.84 20.86 5.41
C LYS A 171 -6.81 19.91 4.79
N HIS A 172 -6.09 19.16 5.62
CA HIS A 172 -5.04 18.24 5.19
C HIS A 172 -5.51 16.79 5.04
N ARG A 173 -6.83 16.54 4.95
CA ARG A 173 -7.44 15.21 4.76
C ARG A 173 -7.14 14.17 5.86
N LEU A 174 -6.66 14.58 7.03
CA LEU A 174 -6.34 13.71 8.17
C LEU A 174 -7.41 13.66 9.27
N LYS A 175 -8.57 14.32 9.09
CA LYS A 175 -9.68 14.20 10.07
C LYS A 175 -10.10 12.74 10.31
N ILE A 176 -9.92 11.88 9.31
CA ILE A 176 -10.19 10.43 9.40
C ILE A 176 -9.44 9.75 10.56
N LEU A 177 -8.27 10.26 10.96
CA LEU A 177 -7.51 9.70 12.07
C LEU A 177 -8.30 9.78 13.38
N VAL A 178 -8.94 10.92 13.64
CA VAL A 178 -9.80 11.08 14.83
C VAL A 178 -11.17 10.41 14.64
N ASP A 179 -11.63 10.25 13.40
CA ASP A 179 -12.91 9.58 13.15
C ASP A 179 -12.81 8.04 13.30
N THR A 180 -11.60 7.47 13.26
CA THR A 180 -11.42 6.01 13.14
C THR A 180 -10.34 5.39 14.03
N LEU A 181 -9.37 6.17 14.51
CA LEU A 181 -8.20 5.67 15.24
C LEU A 181 -8.06 6.28 16.64
N TYR A 182 -8.27 7.59 16.78
CA TYR A 182 -8.07 8.32 18.05
C TYR A 182 -9.39 8.91 18.57
N PHE A 183 -9.51 9.06 19.90
CA PHE A 183 -10.73 9.61 20.51
C PHE A 183 -10.85 11.13 20.34
N SER A 184 -9.74 11.86 20.32
CA SER A 184 -9.70 13.30 20.11
C SER A 184 -8.39 13.74 19.45
N PRO A 185 -8.29 15.00 18.97
CA PRO A 185 -7.02 15.53 18.47
C PRO A 185 -5.92 15.60 19.55
N PHE A 186 -6.30 15.77 20.83
CA PHE A 186 -5.37 15.71 21.94
C PHE A 186 -4.77 14.30 22.07
N ASP A 187 -5.64 13.27 22.12
CA ASP A 187 -5.22 11.87 22.24
C ASP A 187 -4.32 11.47 21.07
N MET A 188 -4.69 11.87 19.85
CA MET A 188 -3.86 11.63 18.66
C MET A 188 -2.43 12.18 18.83
N VAL A 189 -2.28 13.42 19.30
CA VAL A 189 -0.96 14.04 19.45
C VAL A 189 -0.18 13.39 20.59
N THR A 190 -0.79 13.13 21.74
CA THR A 190 -0.10 12.57 22.90
C THR A 190 0.24 11.09 22.74
N GLU A 191 -0.54 10.33 21.96
CA GLU A 191 -0.19 8.96 21.56
C GLU A 191 0.94 8.94 20.52
N MET A 192 0.91 9.82 19.52
CA MET A 192 1.99 9.91 18.52
C MET A 192 3.30 10.45 19.10
N TYR A 193 3.22 11.32 20.11
CA TYR A 193 4.36 11.95 20.78
C TYR A 193 4.16 11.93 22.31
N PRO A 194 4.48 10.82 23.00
CA PRO A 194 4.28 10.67 24.45
C PRO A 194 4.95 11.75 25.31
N ILE A 195 6.02 12.38 24.81
CA ILE A 195 6.69 13.50 25.48
C ILE A 195 5.78 14.73 25.68
N LEU A 196 4.72 14.85 24.89
CA LEU A 196 3.75 15.95 24.98
C LEU A 196 2.62 15.67 25.98
N ASN A 197 2.62 14.52 26.66
CA ASN A 197 1.57 14.17 27.63
C ASN A 197 1.71 14.91 28.98
N ASP A 198 2.62 15.87 29.11
CA ASP A 198 2.70 16.73 30.28
C ASP A 198 1.55 17.77 30.27
N PRO A 199 0.63 17.74 31.26
CA PRO A 199 -0.49 18.68 31.32
C PRO A 199 -0.06 20.15 31.31
N VAL A 200 1.15 20.48 31.79
CA VAL A 200 1.67 21.87 31.81
C VAL A 200 1.74 22.46 30.40
N LEU A 201 2.04 21.65 29.39
CA LEU A 201 2.15 22.09 28.00
C LEU A 201 0.80 22.54 27.39
N TRP A 202 -0.32 22.15 28.00
CA TRP A 202 -1.66 22.34 27.48
C TRP A 202 -2.53 23.31 28.30
N LYS A 203 -2.04 23.79 29.46
CA LYS A 203 -2.83 24.62 30.39
C LYS A 203 -3.40 25.91 29.79
N ASP A 204 -2.77 26.42 28.74
CA ASP A 204 -3.11 27.71 28.13
C ASP A 204 -3.95 27.60 26.85
N TYR A 205 -4.39 26.40 26.45
CA TYR A 205 -4.99 26.15 25.13
C TYR A 205 -6.29 25.36 25.12
#